data_AF-A0AAV5IZH1-F1
#
_entry.id   AF-A0AAV5IZH1-F1
#
_cell.length_a   1.000
_cell.length_b   1.000
_cell.length_c   1.000
_cell.angle_alpha   90.00
_cell.angle_beta   90.00
_cell.angle_gamma   90.00
#
_symmetry.space_group_name_H-M   'P 1'
#
loop_
_entity.id
_entity.type
_entity.pdbx_description
1 polymer ?
#
loop_
_entity_poly.entity_id
_entity_poly.type
_entity_poly.pdbx_seq_one_letter_code
_entity_poly.pdbx_strand_id
1 'polypeptide(L)'
;MGRAIWLQSSLLSRALLPILSRQTALSSSVSFLNRFGSTARRTYSTNHTRLLVTPVQAQAKRGFTSEAEEVASVKDLRFEPPLKIVEYPDPILRARNKRIETFDDNLKKLVDEMIEVMYKTDGYGLSAPQVGVNVQLMVFNPAGEEDEGQEIVLVNPKVNKYSKKTRLFEEGCLSFPGIYADVERPESLKIDAQDINGARFTVDMSGLTARIFQHEFDHLQVICSI
;
A
#
# COMPACT_ATOMS: atom_id res chain seq x y z
N MET A 1 -42.88 25.90 10.79
CA MET A 1 -42.58 26.40 12.16
C MET A 1 -42.06 25.20 12.95
N GLY A 2 -40.84 25.08 13.46
CA GLY A 2 -39.64 25.90 13.50
C GLY A 2 -38.68 25.26 14.53
N ARG A 3 -37.39 25.14 14.16
CA ARG A 3 -36.16 25.06 15.00
C ARG A 3 -36.00 23.84 15.94
N ALA A 4 -35.05 22.94 15.70
CA ALA A 4 -33.58 23.05 15.81
C ALA A 4 -33.08 23.28 17.25
N ILE A 5 -32.42 22.27 17.83
CA ILE A 5 -31.31 22.46 18.78
C ILE A 5 -30.23 21.43 18.43
N TRP A 6 -29.13 21.97 17.90
CA TRP A 6 -27.85 21.31 17.73
C TRP A 6 -27.15 21.24 19.09
N LEU A 7 -26.64 20.07 19.47
CA LEU A 7 -25.61 19.97 20.50
C LEU A 7 -24.24 19.91 19.84
N GLN A 8 -23.52 21.00 20.05
CA GLN A 8 -22.11 21.22 19.77
C GLN A 8 -21.27 20.14 20.48
N SER A 9 -20.34 19.53 19.75
CA SER A 9 -18.89 19.84 19.75
C SER A 9 -18.08 18.86 20.60
N SER A 10 -17.59 17.81 19.95
CA SER A 10 -16.37 17.11 20.38
C SER A 10 -15.22 17.56 19.49
N LEU A 11 -14.56 18.64 19.89
CA LEU A 11 -13.20 18.94 19.44
C LEU A 11 -12.27 17.89 20.07
N LEU A 12 -12.20 16.71 19.46
CA LEU A 12 -11.07 15.81 19.69
C LEU A 12 -9.98 16.22 18.71
N SER A 13 -9.00 16.92 19.25
CA SER A 13 -7.75 17.20 18.57
C SER A 13 -7.10 15.85 18.19
N ARG A 14 -7.27 15.41 16.94
CA ARG A 14 -6.60 14.23 16.37
C ARG A 14 -5.10 14.52 16.35
N ALA A 15 -4.40 14.07 17.40
CA ALA A 15 -2.95 14.12 17.45
C ALA A 15 -2.39 12.98 16.59
N LEU A 16 -2.06 13.30 15.33
CA LEU A 16 -1.13 12.50 14.54
C LEU A 16 0.26 12.67 15.17
N LEU A 17 0.85 11.58 15.65
CA LEU A 17 2.23 11.56 16.12
C LEU A 17 2.96 10.33 15.57
N PRO A 18 4.27 10.47 15.25
CA PRO A 18 5.18 9.35 15.23
C PRO A 18 5.57 9.00 16.67
N ILE A 19 5.70 7.72 16.99
CA ILE A 19 6.95 7.09 17.43
C ILE A 19 6.70 5.60 17.67
N LEU A 20 7.39 4.82 16.84
CA LEU A 20 7.70 3.41 17.00
C LEU A 20 8.27 3.14 18.40
N SER A 21 7.56 2.36 19.23
CA SER A 21 8.19 1.73 20.39
C SER A 21 8.99 0.52 19.91
N ARG A 22 10.30 0.68 19.91
CA ARG A 22 11.33 -0.36 19.79
C ARG A 22 11.14 -1.38 20.92
N GLN A 23 10.91 -2.65 20.60
CA GLN A 23 11.14 -3.74 21.54
C GLN A 23 12.13 -4.76 20.99
N THR A 24 12.92 -5.22 21.94
CA THR A 24 14.22 -5.88 21.90
C THR A 24 14.16 -7.33 21.44
N ALA A 25 15.27 -7.76 20.86
CA ALA A 25 15.58 -9.13 20.51
C ALA A 25 15.41 -10.09 21.69
N LEU A 26 14.80 -11.25 21.42
CA LEU A 26 15.02 -12.46 22.19
C LEU A 26 15.38 -13.61 21.23
N SER A 27 16.58 -14.11 21.47
CA SER A 27 17.20 -15.29 20.89
C SER A 27 16.47 -16.56 21.31
N SER A 28 16.30 -17.48 20.37
CA SER A 28 16.35 -18.91 20.69
C SER A 28 16.86 -19.70 19.50
N SER A 29 18.12 -20.07 19.61
CA SER A 29 18.85 -21.09 18.86
C SER A 29 18.16 -22.45 18.91
N VAL A 30 17.97 -23.10 17.76
CA VAL A 30 17.93 -24.56 17.67
C VAL A 30 18.78 -24.98 16.47
N SER A 31 19.91 -25.57 16.79
CA SER A 31 20.83 -26.28 15.90
C SER A 31 20.31 -27.68 15.64
N PHE A 32 20.24 -28.10 14.36
CA PHE A 32 20.28 -29.52 14.01
C PHE A 32 21.21 -29.74 12.81
N LEU A 33 22.27 -30.51 13.09
CA LEU A 33 23.19 -31.13 12.16
C LEU A 33 22.59 -32.42 11.61
N ASN A 34 22.85 -32.73 10.34
CA ASN A 34 23.22 -34.06 9.80
C ASN A 34 23.59 -33.86 8.32
N ARG A 35 24.86 -33.97 7.89
CA ARG A 35 25.75 -35.14 7.74
C ARG A 35 25.44 -36.01 6.50
N PHE A 36 26.27 -35.78 5.47
CA PHE A 36 26.85 -36.67 4.44
C PHE A 36 26.00 -37.67 3.63
N GLY A 37 26.29 -37.71 2.31
CA GLY A 37 26.05 -38.87 1.45
C GLY A 37 26.27 -38.60 -0.04
N SER A 38 27.46 -38.90 -0.56
CA SER A 38 27.81 -38.93 -1.99
C SER A 38 27.42 -40.29 -2.59
N THR A 39 26.85 -40.35 -3.80
CA THR A 39 27.42 -41.01 -5.01
C THR A 39 26.39 -41.25 -6.13
N ALA A 40 26.82 -40.88 -7.34
CA ALA A 40 26.67 -41.55 -8.65
C ALA A 40 25.31 -42.04 -9.21
N ARG A 41 24.93 -41.37 -10.32
CA ARG A 41 24.51 -41.90 -11.65
C ARG A 41 23.46 -43.02 -11.72
N ARG A 42 22.34 -42.69 -12.38
CA ARG A 42 21.83 -43.49 -13.51
C ARG A 42 21.02 -42.64 -14.48
N THR A 43 21.39 -42.75 -15.75
CA THR A 43 20.79 -42.12 -16.92
C THR A 43 19.45 -42.78 -17.24
N TYR A 44 18.42 -41.97 -17.49
CA TYR A 44 17.27 -42.38 -18.29
C TYR A 44 17.05 -41.34 -19.38
N SER A 45 17.15 -41.83 -20.62
CA SER A 45 16.82 -41.14 -21.85
C SER A 45 15.32 -41.27 -22.07
N THR A 46 14.63 -40.14 -22.21
CA THR A 46 13.30 -40.07 -22.82
C THR A 46 13.27 -38.85 -23.72
N ASN A 47 13.17 -39.11 -25.01
CA ASN A 47 12.94 -38.12 -26.05
C ASN A 47 11.57 -37.48 -25.82
N HIS A 48 11.56 -36.23 -25.37
CA HIS A 48 10.43 -35.34 -25.56
C HIS A 48 10.91 -34.08 -26.27
N THR A 49 10.28 -33.83 -27.41
CA THR A 49 10.43 -32.69 -28.30
C THR A 49 10.35 -31.41 -27.49
N ARG A 50 11.51 -30.81 -27.22
CA ARG A 50 11.64 -29.53 -26.51
C ARG A 50 11.24 -28.42 -27.48
N LEU A 51 10.00 -27.96 -27.37
CA LEU A 51 9.61 -26.67 -27.93
C LEU A 51 10.57 -25.62 -27.33
N LEU A 52 11.38 -25.00 -28.19
CA LEU A 52 12.27 -23.91 -27.82
C LEU A 52 11.41 -22.68 -27.50
N VAL A 53 10.94 -22.60 -26.27
CA VAL A 53 10.46 -21.34 -25.70
C VAL A 53 11.71 -20.53 -25.38
N THR A 54 11.99 -19.54 -26.22
CA THR A 54 12.97 -18.51 -25.91
C THR A 54 12.56 -17.85 -24.60
N PRO A 55 13.43 -17.75 -23.59
CA PRO A 55 13.13 -16.95 -22.41
C PRO A 55 13.00 -15.49 -22.87
N VAL A 56 11.80 -14.94 -22.76
CA VAL A 56 11.59 -13.49 -22.88
C VAL A 56 12.26 -12.86 -21.68
N GLN A 57 13.51 -12.44 -21.85
CA GLN A 57 14.15 -11.54 -20.91
C GLN A 57 13.44 -10.20 -21.01
N ALA A 58 12.64 -9.87 -20.00
CA ALA A 58 12.19 -8.50 -19.78
C ALA A 58 13.44 -7.66 -19.48
N GLN A 59 14.05 -7.10 -20.53
CA GLN A 59 15.02 -6.04 -20.38
C GLN A 59 14.26 -4.83 -19.83
N ALA A 60 14.32 -4.64 -18.52
CA ALA A 60 14.00 -3.36 -17.92
C ALA A 60 14.92 -2.32 -18.57
N LYS A 61 14.39 -1.58 -19.54
CA LYS A 61 15.03 -0.36 -20.02
C LYS A 61 15.17 0.53 -18.79
N ARG A 62 16.41 0.65 -18.30
CA ARG A 62 16.83 1.74 -17.41
C ARG A 62 16.72 3.04 -18.20
N GLY A 63 15.50 3.53 -18.35
CA GLY A 63 15.20 4.91 -18.65
C GLY A 63 14.63 5.52 -17.39
N PHE A 64 15.48 5.82 -16.40
CA PHE A 64 15.11 6.79 -15.38
C PHE A 64 15.23 8.15 -16.06
N THR A 65 14.26 8.46 -16.91
CA THR A 65 13.96 9.84 -17.25
C THR A 65 13.45 10.47 -15.97
N SER A 66 14.14 11.49 -15.49
CA SER A 66 13.62 12.39 -14.46
C SER A 66 12.42 13.13 -15.06
N GLU A 67 11.30 12.43 -15.23
CA GLU A 67 10.03 13.07 -15.46
C GLU A 67 9.74 13.80 -14.15
N ALA A 68 9.67 15.13 -14.22
CA ALA A 68 9.32 15.95 -13.08
C ALA A 68 8.02 15.40 -12.48
N GLU A 69 8.05 15.04 -11.20
CA GLU A 69 6.85 14.59 -10.49
C GLU A 69 5.81 15.71 -10.63
N GLU A 70 4.73 15.44 -11.37
CA GLU A 70 3.68 16.43 -11.56
C GLU A 70 3.05 16.75 -10.20
N VAL A 71 3.09 18.02 -9.84
CA VAL A 71 2.51 18.52 -8.59
C VAL A 71 1.00 18.67 -8.77
N ALA A 72 0.25 18.15 -7.80
CA ALA A 72 -1.20 18.25 -7.75
C ALA A 72 -1.62 19.72 -7.59
N SER A 73 -2.51 20.17 -8.46
CA SER A 73 -3.19 21.45 -8.32
C SER A 73 -4.39 21.31 -7.38
N VAL A 74 -4.95 22.44 -6.92
CA VAL A 74 -6.20 22.46 -6.13
C VAL A 74 -7.34 21.73 -6.83
N LYS A 75 -7.37 21.69 -8.17
CA LYS A 75 -8.41 20.98 -8.93
C LYS A 75 -8.25 19.46 -8.83
N ASP A 76 -7.02 18.97 -8.72
CA ASP A 76 -6.72 17.54 -8.64
C ASP A 76 -7.09 16.93 -7.27
N LEU A 77 -7.24 17.78 -6.24
CA LEU A 77 -7.71 17.40 -4.91
C LEU A 77 -9.22 17.60 -4.72
N ARG A 78 -9.96 17.98 -5.77
CA ARG A 78 -11.42 18.10 -5.68
C ARG A 78 -12.05 16.72 -5.75
N PHE A 79 -13.00 16.49 -4.86
CA PHE A 79 -13.83 15.29 -4.82
C PHE A 79 -15.25 15.68 -4.42
N GLU A 80 -16.21 14.81 -4.72
CA GLU A 80 -17.60 14.98 -4.32
C GLU A 80 -17.99 13.81 -3.39
N PRO A 81 -18.35 14.08 -2.13
CA PRO A 81 -18.79 13.03 -1.22
C PRO A 81 -20.22 12.57 -1.56
N PRO A 82 -20.58 11.31 -1.27
CA PRO A 82 -19.71 10.27 -0.71
C PRO A 82 -18.76 9.69 -1.77
N LEU A 83 -17.52 9.42 -1.37
CA LEU A 83 -16.56 8.71 -2.21
C LEU A 83 -17.06 7.29 -2.56
N LYS A 84 -16.66 6.78 -3.71
CA LYS A 84 -17.02 5.45 -4.20
C LYS A 84 -15.79 4.71 -4.67
N ILE A 85 -15.76 3.40 -4.43
CA ILE A 85 -14.71 2.54 -4.97
C ILE A 85 -14.83 2.49 -6.49
N VAL A 86 -13.71 2.72 -7.15
CA VAL A 86 -13.48 2.52 -8.56
C VAL A 86 -13.02 1.07 -8.77
N GLU A 87 -13.74 0.35 -9.62
CA GLU A 87 -13.45 -1.03 -9.97
C GLU A 87 -12.64 -1.12 -11.27
N TYR A 88 -11.80 -2.15 -11.38
CA TYR A 88 -11.11 -2.48 -12.63
C TYR A 88 -12.14 -2.87 -13.71
N PRO A 89 -11.97 -2.46 -15.00
CA PRO A 89 -10.77 -1.91 -15.64
C PRO A 89 -10.77 -0.38 -15.82
N ASP A 90 -11.37 0.39 -14.91
CA ASP A 90 -11.45 1.85 -15.09
C ASP A 90 -10.04 2.48 -15.33
N PRO A 91 -9.88 3.31 -16.39
CA PRO A 91 -8.60 3.92 -16.73
C PRO A 91 -8.03 4.82 -15.63
N ILE A 92 -8.84 5.31 -14.68
CA ILE A 92 -8.38 6.13 -13.56
C ILE A 92 -7.40 5.36 -12.66
N LEU A 93 -7.56 4.04 -12.55
CA LEU A 93 -6.63 3.15 -11.84
C LEU A 93 -5.29 2.98 -12.59
N ARG A 94 -5.25 3.39 -13.87
CA ARG A 94 -4.06 3.38 -14.73
C ARG A 94 -3.50 4.77 -15.03
N ALA A 95 -4.11 5.82 -14.47
CA ALA A 95 -3.63 7.19 -14.61
C ALA A 95 -2.50 7.48 -13.60
N ARG A 96 -1.63 8.43 -13.95
CA ARG A 96 -0.50 8.83 -13.09
C ARG A 96 -0.99 9.62 -11.89
N ASN A 97 -0.39 9.34 -10.73
CA ASN A 97 -0.75 9.97 -9.47
C ASN A 97 0.18 11.13 -9.12
N LYS A 98 -0.39 12.32 -9.00
CA LYS A 98 0.34 13.57 -8.79
C LYS A 98 0.82 13.72 -7.34
N ARG A 99 1.97 14.37 -7.16
CA ARG A 99 2.55 14.64 -5.85
C ARG A 99 1.80 15.78 -5.15
N ILE A 100 1.45 15.62 -3.89
CA ILE A 100 0.72 16.60 -3.08
C ILE A 100 1.71 17.60 -2.48
N GLU A 101 1.49 18.90 -2.68
CA GLU A 101 2.24 19.98 -2.00
C GLU A 101 1.36 20.92 -1.17
N THR A 102 0.04 20.83 -1.32
CA THR A 102 -0.91 21.64 -0.56
C THR A 102 -1.50 20.78 0.56
N PHE A 103 -1.23 21.17 1.80
CA PHE A 103 -1.70 20.50 3.03
C PHE A 103 -2.74 21.38 3.72
N ASP A 104 -3.93 21.42 3.15
CA ASP A 104 -5.04 22.26 3.61
C ASP A 104 -6.19 21.43 4.19
N ASP A 105 -7.28 22.09 4.57
CA ASP A 105 -8.46 21.42 5.11
C ASP A 105 -9.20 20.57 4.06
N ASN A 106 -8.97 20.80 2.77
CA ASN A 106 -9.54 19.95 1.72
C ASN A 106 -8.85 18.59 1.68
N LEU A 107 -7.52 18.55 1.86
CA LEU A 107 -6.78 17.29 2.01
C LEU A 107 -7.25 16.50 3.25
N LYS A 108 -7.49 17.16 4.38
CA LYS A 108 -8.01 16.51 5.59
C LYS A 108 -9.38 15.88 5.35
N LYS A 109 -10.30 16.60 4.69
CA LYS A 109 -11.63 16.06 4.35
C LYS A 109 -11.54 14.86 3.40
N LEU A 110 -10.62 14.89 2.43
CA LEU A 110 -10.39 13.74 1.55
C LEU A 110 -9.96 12.51 2.35
N VAL A 111 -9.03 12.70 3.30
CA VAL A 111 -8.57 11.62 4.18
C VAL A 111 -9.70 11.07 5.05
N ASP A 112 -10.51 11.93 5.66
CA ASP A 112 -11.63 11.51 6.50
C ASP A 112 -12.64 10.67 5.67
N GLU A 113 -12.98 11.11 4.46
CA GLU A 113 -13.88 10.37 3.56
C GLU A 113 -13.28 9.06 3.06
N MET A 114 -11.96 9.02 2.80
CA MET A 114 -11.27 7.78 2.42
C MET A 114 -11.30 6.76 3.55
N ILE A 115 -11.09 7.20 4.80
CA ILE A 115 -11.16 6.33 5.98
C ILE A 115 -12.59 5.81 6.17
N GLU A 116 -13.60 6.67 6.03
CA GLU A 116 -15.00 6.27 6.12
C GLU A 116 -15.37 5.21 5.08
N VAL A 117 -14.93 5.39 3.81
CA VAL A 117 -15.14 4.38 2.77
C VAL A 117 -14.37 3.09 3.04
N MET A 118 -13.12 3.19 3.52
CA MET A 118 -12.29 2.03 3.88
C MET A 118 -13.03 1.15 4.90
N TYR A 119 -13.54 1.71 6.00
CA TYR A 119 -14.29 0.93 6.98
C TYR A 119 -15.64 0.45 6.46
N LYS A 120 -16.39 1.27 5.71
CA LYS A 120 -17.68 0.86 5.12
C LYS A 120 -17.56 -0.32 4.14
N THR A 121 -16.37 -0.57 3.63
CA THR A 121 -16.09 -1.64 2.67
C THR A 121 -15.27 -2.78 3.27
N ASP A 122 -15.16 -2.82 4.61
CA ASP A 122 -14.38 -3.82 5.37
C ASP A 122 -12.91 -3.91 4.90
N GLY A 123 -12.35 -2.76 4.49
CA GLY A 123 -11.01 -2.63 3.95
C GLY A 123 -9.94 -2.38 5.02
N TYR A 124 -8.75 -2.95 4.81
CA TYR A 124 -7.58 -2.67 5.66
C TYR A 124 -6.78 -1.44 5.20
N GLY A 125 -6.94 -1.06 3.93
CA GLY A 125 -6.23 0.04 3.28
C GLY A 125 -7.01 0.57 2.07
N LEU A 126 -6.73 1.82 1.73
CA LEU A 126 -7.31 2.49 0.58
C LEU A 126 -6.37 3.58 0.04
N SER A 127 -6.16 3.57 -1.28
CA SER A 127 -5.42 4.59 -2.00
C SER A 127 -6.35 5.56 -2.74
N ALA A 128 -5.95 6.82 -2.85
CA ALA A 128 -6.76 7.87 -3.49
C ALA A 128 -7.22 7.54 -4.94
N PRO A 129 -6.42 6.83 -5.78
CA PRO A 129 -6.87 6.46 -7.12
C PRO A 129 -8.08 5.52 -7.11
N GLN A 130 -8.24 4.68 -6.07
CA GLN A 130 -9.39 3.79 -5.92
C GLN A 130 -10.68 4.52 -5.59
N VAL A 131 -10.61 5.81 -5.24
CA VAL A 131 -11.79 6.68 -5.07
C VAL A 131 -11.84 7.78 -6.14
N GLY A 132 -11.08 7.61 -7.23
CA GLY A 132 -11.08 8.48 -8.39
C GLY A 132 -10.29 9.77 -8.23
N VAL A 133 -9.35 9.84 -7.28
CA VAL A 133 -8.49 11.00 -7.07
C VAL A 133 -7.03 10.62 -7.33
N ASN A 134 -6.49 11.00 -8.48
CA ASN A 134 -5.12 10.61 -8.90
C ASN A 134 -4.02 11.45 -8.23
N VAL A 135 -3.85 11.25 -6.93
CA VAL A 135 -2.81 11.87 -6.11
C VAL A 135 -2.09 10.83 -5.24
N GLN A 136 -0.89 11.15 -4.78
CA GLN A 136 -0.09 10.25 -3.94
C GLN A 136 -0.53 10.31 -2.47
N LEU A 137 -1.67 9.70 -2.19
CA LEU A 137 -2.27 9.60 -0.86
C LEU A 137 -2.80 8.19 -0.62
N MET A 138 -2.52 7.66 0.57
CA MET A 138 -3.10 6.41 1.05
C MET A 138 -3.43 6.50 2.53
N VAL A 139 -4.44 5.73 2.93
CA VAL A 139 -4.85 5.51 4.32
C VAL A 139 -4.92 4.02 4.58
N PHE A 140 -4.62 3.58 5.80
CA PHE A 140 -4.82 2.19 6.19
C PHE A 140 -4.88 2.04 7.71
N ASN A 141 -5.58 0.99 8.16
CA ASN A 141 -5.57 0.55 9.55
C ASN A 141 -5.35 -0.98 9.57
N PRO A 142 -4.21 -1.48 10.08
CA PRO A 142 -3.95 -2.91 10.13
C PRO A 142 -4.95 -3.74 10.96
N ALA A 143 -5.75 -3.11 11.82
CA ALA A 143 -6.82 -3.78 12.55
C ALA A 143 -8.09 -3.96 11.71
N GLY A 144 -8.33 -3.11 10.70
CA GLY A 144 -9.51 -3.16 9.84
C GLY A 144 -10.80 -2.61 10.46
N GLU A 145 -10.78 -2.18 11.72
CA GLU A 145 -11.96 -1.74 12.47
C GLU A 145 -11.77 -0.31 13.02
N GLU A 146 -12.82 0.51 13.05
CA GLU A 146 -12.74 1.93 13.45
C GLU A 146 -12.32 2.10 14.92
N ASP A 147 -12.78 1.21 15.80
CA ASP A 147 -12.53 1.27 17.24
C ASP A 147 -11.25 0.50 17.66
N GLU A 148 -10.52 -0.11 16.73
CA GLU A 148 -9.31 -0.89 17.01
C GLU A 148 -8.11 -0.45 16.19
N GLY A 149 -6.91 -0.63 16.75
CA GLY A 149 -5.67 -0.34 16.04
C GLY A 149 -5.38 1.16 15.91
N GLN A 150 -4.77 1.54 14.78
CA GLN A 150 -4.34 2.90 14.53
C GLN A 150 -4.44 3.22 13.05
N GLU A 151 -5.16 4.30 12.73
CA GLU A 151 -5.21 4.90 11.41
C GLU A 151 -3.86 5.49 11.02
N ILE A 152 -3.37 5.10 9.85
CA ILE A 152 -2.12 5.58 9.28
C ILE A 152 -2.44 6.28 7.98
N VAL A 153 -1.99 7.53 7.86
CA VAL A 153 -2.16 8.37 6.67
C VAL A 153 -0.78 8.69 6.12
N LEU A 154 -0.53 8.33 4.86
CA LEU A 154 0.74 8.59 4.21
C LEU A 154 0.54 9.44 2.97
N VAL A 155 1.17 10.61 2.97
CA VAL A 155 1.21 11.53 1.83
C VAL A 155 2.57 11.44 1.15
N ASN A 156 2.57 11.32 -0.18
CA ASN A 156 3.77 11.18 -1.01
C ASN A 156 4.77 10.12 -0.49
N PRO A 157 4.32 8.88 -0.19
CA PRO A 157 5.21 7.85 0.33
C PRO A 157 6.27 7.45 -0.70
N LYS A 158 7.44 7.08 -0.22
CA LYS A 158 8.56 6.56 -1.03
C LYS A 158 9.23 5.41 -0.31
N VAL A 159 9.43 4.29 -1.00
CA VAL A 159 10.16 3.16 -0.43
C VAL A 159 11.66 3.39 -0.59
N ASN A 160 12.37 3.32 0.54
CA ASN A 160 13.83 3.42 0.61
C ASN A 160 14.50 2.05 0.53
N LYS A 161 13.90 1.03 1.12
CA LYS A 161 14.48 -0.31 1.21
C LYS A 161 13.41 -1.37 1.42
N TYR A 162 13.60 -2.51 0.76
CA TYR A 162 12.86 -3.75 1.01
C TYR A 162 13.74 -4.79 1.71
N SER A 163 13.13 -5.70 2.47
CA SER A 163 13.80 -6.89 2.98
C SER A 163 14.11 -7.88 1.86
N LYS A 164 15.14 -8.71 2.06
CA LYS A 164 15.42 -9.86 1.17
C LYS A 164 14.45 -11.02 1.40
N LYS A 165 13.93 -11.14 2.62
CA LYS A 165 12.95 -12.17 2.97
C LYS A 165 11.59 -11.77 2.41
N THR A 166 10.97 -12.69 1.69
CA THR A 166 9.64 -12.58 1.10
C THR A 166 8.69 -13.55 1.79
N ARG A 167 7.40 -13.27 1.65
CA ARG A 167 6.33 -14.15 2.13
C ARG A 167 5.19 -14.14 1.12
N LEU A 168 4.67 -15.31 0.82
CA LEU A 168 3.43 -15.51 0.08
C LEU A 168 2.23 -15.28 1.01
N PHE A 169 1.20 -14.59 0.53
CA PHE A 169 -0.04 -14.34 1.27
C PHE A 169 -1.17 -14.08 0.28
N GLU A 170 -2.37 -14.54 0.63
CA GLU A 170 -3.57 -14.29 -0.16
C GLU A 170 -4.03 -12.85 0.05
N GLU A 171 -4.02 -12.05 -1.02
CA GLU A 171 -4.46 -10.66 -1.03
C GLU A 171 -5.79 -10.53 -1.78
N GLY A 172 -6.66 -9.64 -1.30
CA GLY A 172 -7.82 -9.14 -2.03
C GLY A 172 -7.67 -7.64 -2.27
N CYS A 173 -8.49 -7.09 -3.17
CA CYS A 173 -8.50 -5.65 -3.46
C CYS A 173 -9.92 -5.16 -3.65
N LEU A 174 -10.26 -4.01 -3.06
CA LEU A 174 -11.58 -3.38 -3.21
C LEU A 174 -11.92 -3.04 -4.67
N SER A 175 -10.91 -2.77 -5.50
CA SER A 175 -11.08 -2.52 -6.94
C SER A 175 -11.24 -3.80 -7.77
N PHE A 176 -11.14 -4.98 -7.16
CA PHE A 176 -11.36 -6.29 -7.79
C PHE A 176 -12.31 -7.14 -6.93
N PRO A 177 -13.61 -6.79 -6.87
CA PRO A 177 -14.54 -7.43 -5.94
C PRO A 177 -14.59 -8.96 -6.10
N GLY A 178 -14.39 -9.67 -4.99
CA GLY A 178 -14.46 -11.14 -4.94
C GLY A 178 -13.26 -11.88 -5.52
N ILE A 179 -12.21 -11.18 -5.94
CA ILE A 179 -10.98 -11.79 -6.45
C ILE A 179 -9.92 -11.79 -5.35
N TYR A 180 -9.33 -12.96 -5.13
CA TYR A 180 -8.23 -13.18 -4.19
C TYR A 180 -7.12 -13.93 -4.91
N ALA A 181 -5.87 -13.56 -4.63
CA ALA A 181 -4.69 -14.16 -5.25
C ALA A 181 -3.52 -14.25 -4.27
N ASP A 182 -2.72 -15.31 -4.40
CA ASP A 182 -1.46 -15.45 -3.67
C ASP A 182 -0.39 -14.52 -4.24
N VAL A 183 0.02 -13.51 -3.46
CA VAL A 183 1.04 -12.53 -3.86
C VAL A 183 2.27 -12.65 -2.96
N GLU A 184 3.45 -12.75 -3.59
CA GLU A 184 4.73 -12.79 -2.88
C GLU A 184 5.32 -11.38 -2.78
N ARG A 185 5.49 -10.88 -1.55
CA ARG A 185 6.16 -9.58 -1.31
C ARG A 185 7.16 -9.63 -0.17
N PRO A 186 8.14 -8.70 -0.13
CA PRO A 186 9.01 -8.49 1.02
C PRO A 186 8.26 -8.42 2.36
N GLU A 187 8.78 -9.09 3.38
CA GLU A 187 8.17 -9.11 4.73
C GLU A 187 8.28 -7.79 5.47
N SER A 188 9.27 -6.96 5.14
CA SER A 188 9.47 -5.66 5.77
C SER A 188 10.07 -4.64 4.80
N LEU A 189 9.88 -3.36 5.12
CA LEU A 189 10.37 -2.26 4.30
C LEU A 189 10.62 -1.02 5.15
N LYS A 190 11.36 -0.07 4.57
CA LYS A 190 11.60 1.26 5.12
C LYS A 190 11.11 2.29 4.13
N ILE A 191 10.33 3.26 4.59
CA ILE A 191 9.80 4.35 3.75
C ILE A 191 10.12 5.72 4.31
N ASP A 192 10.08 6.72 3.44
CA ASP A 192 9.85 8.12 3.78
C ASP A 192 8.44 8.53 3.35
N ALA A 193 7.78 9.38 4.12
CA ALA A 193 6.47 9.93 3.80
C ALA A 193 6.28 11.30 4.44
N GLN A 194 5.15 11.93 4.16
CA GLN A 194 4.65 13.11 4.86
C GLN A 194 3.34 12.78 5.58
N ASP A 195 3.11 13.43 6.71
CA ASP A 195 1.82 13.37 7.40
C ASP A 195 0.80 14.33 6.75
N ILE A 196 -0.40 14.40 7.32
CA ILE A 196 -1.48 15.28 6.83
C ILE A 196 -1.14 16.78 6.89
N ASN A 197 -0.13 17.15 7.69
CA ASN A 197 0.34 18.52 7.87
C ASN A 197 1.61 18.80 7.03
N GLY A 198 2.10 17.83 6.26
CA GLY A 198 3.30 17.93 5.44
C GLY A 198 4.61 17.67 6.19
N ALA A 199 4.56 17.28 7.47
CA ALA A 199 5.76 16.94 8.22
C ALA A 199 6.35 15.63 7.70
N ARG A 200 7.63 15.67 7.31
CA ARG A 200 8.35 14.50 6.78
C ARG A 200 8.76 13.57 7.90
N PHE A 201 8.62 12.27 7.67
CA PHE A 201 9.11 11.24 8.57
C PHE A 201 9.56 10.00 7.82
N THR A 202 10.29 9.14 8.53
CA THR A 202 10.80 7.87 8.06
C THR A 202 10.31 6.78 9.02
N VAL A 203 9.84 5.66 8.49
CA VAL A 203 9.31 4.55 9.29
C VAL A 203 9.71 3.20 8.70
N ASP A 204 10.04 2.26 9.58
CA ASP A 204 10.24 0.85 9.25
C ASP A 204 8.93 0.10 9.55
N MET A 205 8.46 -0.70 8.60
CA MET A 205 7.25 -1.51 8.72
C MET A 205 7.55 -2.98 8.45
N SER A 206 6.83 -3.88 9.10
CA SER A 206 6.94 -5.33 8.90
C SER A 206 5.58 -6.02 9.02
N GLY A 207 5.49 -7.27 8.55
CA GLY A 207 4.30 -8.09 8.72
C GLY A 207 3.10 -7.54 7.95
N LEU A 208 1.92 -7.55 8.57
CA LEU A 208 0.67 -7.12 7.92
C LEU A 208 0.70 -5.63 7.52
N THR A 209 1.26 -4.76 8.37
CA THR A 209 1.39 -3.33 8.05
C THR A 209 2.25 -3.09 6.80
N ALA A 210 3.38 -3.81 6.67
CA ALA A 210 4.21 -3.72 5.47
C ALA A 210 3.52 -4.30 4.23
N ARG A 211 2.71 -5.34 4.41
CA ARG A 211 1.92 -5.96 3.34
C ARG A 211 0.89 -4.97 2.80
N ILE A 212 0.04 -4.42 3.67
CA ILE A 212 -0.99 -3.42 3.29
C ILE A 212 -0.33 -2.22 2.61
N PHE A 213 0.74 -1.68 3.20
CA PHE A 213 1.47 -0.57 2.58
C PHE A 213 1.92 -0.90 1.15
N GLN A 214 2.50 -2.07 0.91
CA GLN A 214 2.98 -2.44 -0.44
C GLN A 214 1.83 -2.56 -1.45
N HIS A 215 0.68 -3.09 -1.01
CA HIS A 215 -0.52 -3.17 -1.83
C HIS A 215 -1.02 -1.78 -2.24
N GLU A 216 -1.21 -0.89 -1.27
CA GLU A 216 -1.64 0.49 -1.55
C GLU A 216 -0.60 1.28 -2.33
N PHE A 217 0.69 0.98 -2.13
CA PHE A 217 1.77 1.65 -2.85
C PHE A 217 1.78 1.26 -4.33
N ASP A 218 1.45 0.02 -4.67
CA ASP A 218 1.32 -0.41 -6.06
C ASP A 218 0.21 0.37 -6.78
N HIS A 219 -0.93 0.66 -6.12
CA HIS A 219 -1.96 1.54 -6.67
C HIS A 219 -1.41 2.95 -6.97
N LEU A 220 -0.60 3.52 -6.07
CA LEU A 220 0.04 4.81 -6.33
C LEU A 220 1.06 4.76 -7.48
N GLN A 221 1.71 3.61 -7.70
CA GLN A 221 2.63 3.38 -8.81
C GLN A 221 1.95 2.90 -10.10
N VAL A 222 0.61 2.83 -10.12
CA VAL A 222 -0.15 2.41 -11.31
C VAL A 222 0.09 0.94 -11.69
N ILE A 223 0.54 0.15 -10.70
CA ILE A 223 0.81 -1.28 -10.80
C ILE A 223 -0.44 -2.04 -10.33
N CYS A 224 -0.71 -3.20 -10.93
CA CYS A 224 -1.78 -4.07 -10.46
C CYS A 224 -1.38 -4.64 -9.10
N SER A 225 -2.23 -4.46 -8.09
CA SER A 225 -1.91 -4.85 -6.71
C SER A 225 -2.09 -6.35 -6.44
N ILE A 226 -2.91 -7.03 -7.25
CA ILE A 226 -3.13 -8.48 -7.24
C ILE A 226 -2.85 -9.12 -8.60
#